data_AF-A0A059W3Q4-F1
#
_entry.id   AF-A0A059W3Q4-F1
#
_cell.length_a   1.000
_cell.length_b   1.000
_cell.length_c   1.000
_cell.angle_alpha   90.00
_cell.angle_beta   90.00
_cell.angle_gamma   90.00
#
_symmetry.space_group_name_H-M   'P 1'
#
loop_
_entity.id
_entity.type
_entity.pdbx_description
1 polymer ?
#
loop_
_entity_poly.entity_id
_entity_poly.type
_entity_poly.pdbx_seq_one_letter_code
_entity_poly.pdbx_strand_id
1 'polypeptide(L)'
;MAKLYLEKLTCVTTEGWGGFDEQRLVVQDRGTVWNGTVLGDRMYTVKYDCDFTGTIAVSLGETGTPGGGGGLGEQWITDTPGERSLRFRADGAEYRLLYAVE
;
A
#
# COMPACT_ATOMS: atom_id res chain seq x y z
N MET A 1 -8.76 -10.58 19.44
CA MET A 1 -8.96 -9.61 18.34
C MET A 1 -7.73 -9.73 17.47
N ALA A 2 -7.90 -9.88 16.16
CA ALA A 2 -6.76 -10.08 15.27
C ALA A 2 -5.93 -8.79 15.15
N LYS A 3 -4.66 -8.93 14.85
CA LYS A 3 -3.75 -7.82 14.53
C LYS A 3 -3.45 -7.85 13.04
N LEU A 4 -3.48 -6.68 12.42
CA LEU A 4 -2.99 -6.49 11.06
C LEU A 4 -1.65 -5.75 11.12
N TYR A 5 -0.67 -6.28 10.40
CA TYR A 5 0.64 -5.67 10.21
C TYR A 5 0.85 -5.32 8.74
N LEU A 6 1.21 -4.08 8.46
CA LEU A 6 1.69 -3.63 7.14
C LEU A 6 3.20 -3.44 7.23
N GLU A 7 3.95 -4.28 6.54
CA GLU A 7 5.39 -4.38 6.77
C GLU A 7 6.19 -3.59 5.75
N LYS A 8 5.96 -3.90 4.47
CA LYS A 8 6.85 -3.50 3.38
C LYS A 8 6.08 -3.18 2.11
N LEU A 9 6.44 -2.07 1.47
CA LEU A 9 5.97 -1.71 0.14
C LEU A 9 7.12 -1.90 -0.85
N THR A 10 6.90 -2.69 -1.90
CA THR A 10 7.88 -2.93 -2.97
C THR A 10 7.38 -2.31 -4.26
N CYS A 11 8.21 -1.51 -4.92
CA CYS A 11 7.99 -1.08 -6.29
C CYS A 11 8.56 -2.16 -7.23
N VAL A 12 7.71 -2.86 -7.96
CA VAL A 12 8.08 -3.97 -8.85
C VAL A 12 8.39 -3.45 -10.25
N THR A 13 7.63 -2.47 -10.73
CA THR A 13 7.92 -1.74 -11.97
C THR A 13 7.55 -0.28 -11.76
N THR A 14 8.39 0.64 -12.24
CA THR A 14 8.02 2.07 -12.35
C THR A 14 7.39 2.35 -13.70
N GLU A 15 6.65 3.44 -13.79
CA GLU A 15 6.35 4.04 -15.09
C GLU A 15 7.66 4.30 -15.84
N GLY A 16 7.68 4.05 -17.15
CA GLY A 16 8.90 3.97 -17.96
C GLY A 16 9.70 5.28 -18.14
N TRP A 17 9.55 6.26 -17.26
CA TRP A 17 10.22 7.56 -17.32
C TRP A 17 10.80 7.88 -15.95
N GLY A 18 12.05 8.36 -15.91
CA GLY A 18 12.84 8.57 -14.69
C GLY A 18 12.28 9.63 -13.74
N GLY A 19 11.15 9.31 -13.11
CA GLY A 19 10.47 10.07 -12.07
C GLY A 19 10.60 9.39 -10.71
N PHE A 20 10.40 10.20 -9.68
CA PHE A 20 10.25 9.76 -8.30
C PHE A 20 8.74 9.64 -8.03
N ASP A 21 8.25 8.46 -7.71
CA ASP A 21 6.84 8.29 -7.40
C ASP A 21 6.61 8.63 -5.93
N GLU A 22 5.80 9.64 -5.63
CA GLU A 22 5.50 10.04 -4.26
C GLU A 22 4.27 9.31 -3.75
N GLN A 23 4.45 8.10 -3.22
CA GLN A 23 3.34 7.25 -2.84
C GLN A 23 2.83 7.50 -1.42
N ARG A 24 1.53 7.30 -1.23
CA ARG A 24 0.80 7.41 0.03
C ARG A 24 -0.01 6.14 0.25
N LEU A 25 0.20 5.49 1.39
CA LEU A 25 -0.56 4.34 1.84
C LEU A 25 -1.64 4.79 2.83
N VAL A 26 -2.89 4.50 2.49
CA VAL A 26 -4.06 4.85 3.29
C VAL A 26 -4.74 3.57 3.76
N VAL A 27 -5.08 3.52 5.04
CA VAL A 27 -5.84 2.44 5.66
C VAL A 27 -7.21 2.98 6.04
N GLN A 28 -8.27 2.26 5.67
CA GLN A 28 -9.65 2.62 5.98
C GLN A 28 -9.82 2.94 7.47
N ASP A 29 -10.50 4.03 7.80
CA ASP A 29 -10.77 4.49 9.17
C ASP A 29 -9.51 4.84 10.02
N ARG A 30 -8.32 4.76 9.43
CA ARG A 30 -7.02 5.09 10.05
C ARG A 30 -6.31 6.24 9.35
N GLY A 31 -6.67 6.50 8.09
CA GLY A 31 -6.06 7.54 7.28
C GLY A 31 -4.69 7.12 6.76
N THR A 32 -3.77 8.07 6.67
CA THR A 32 -2.43 7.84 6.11
C THR A 32 -1.52 7.22 7.13
N VAL A 33 -1.01 6.04 6.80
CA VAL A 33 -0.11 5.30 7.68
C VAL A 33 1.33 5.35 7.19
N TRP A 34 1.52 5.67 5.91
CA TRP A 34 2.83 5.81 5.30
C TRP A 34 2.77 6.74 4.09
N ASN A 35 3.84 7.50 3.89
CA ASN A 35 4.09 8.30 2.70
C ASN A 35 5.59 8.30 2.42
N GLY A 36 5.96 8.32 1.14
CA GLY A 36 7.36 8.39 0.78
C GLY A 36 7.62 8.25 -0.71
N THR A 37 8.81 8.68 -1.10
CA THR A 37 9.30 8.52 -2.45
C THR A 37 9.73 7.07 -2.68
N VAL A 38 9.10 6.43 -3.66
CA VAL A 38 9.45 5.09 -4.12
C VAL A 38 10.20 5.15 -5.44
N LEU A 39 11.14 4.22 -5.58
CA LEU A 39 11.98 4.02 -6.75
C LEU A 39 11.79 2.58 -7.22
N GLY A 40 11.90 2.39 -8.53
CA GLY A 40 11.81 1.07 -9.16
C GLY A 40 12.78 0.07 -8.56
N ASP A 41 12.31 -1.17 -8.46
CA ASP A 41 13.05 -2.32 -7.95
C ASP A 41 13.53 -2.17 -6.49
N ARG A 42 12.94 -1.23 -5.72
CA ARG A 42 13.25 -1.02 -4.31
C ARG A 42 12.10 -1.38 -3.38
N MET A 43 12.49 -1.63 -2.14
CA MET A 43 11.62 -2.01 -1.06
C MET A 43 11.70 -0.97 0.06
N TYR A 44 10.55 -0.63 0.62
CA TYR A 44 10.34 0.44 1.59
C TYR A 44 9.67 -0.13 2.83
N THR A 45 10.16 0.27 4.00
CA THR A 45 9.59 -0.17 5.28
C THR A 45 8.38 0.70 5.63
N VAL A 46 7.24 0.06 5.92
CA VAL A 46 6.00 0.72 6.39
C VAL A 46 5.92 0.67 7.91
N LYS A 47 6.05 -0.52 8.52
CA LYS A 47 5.97 -0.75 9.99
C LYS A 47 4.75 -0.08 10.64
N TYR A 48 3.56 -0.50 10.19
CA TYR A 48 2.30 -0.08 10.78
C TYR A 48 1.53 -1.30 11.29
N ASP A 49 0.89 -1.19 12.45
CA ASP A 49 -0.01 -2.21 12.98
C ASP A 49 -1.29 -1.60 13.53
N CYS A 50 -2.39 -2.37 13.49
CA CYS A 50 -3.63 -1.99 14.14
C CYS A 50 -4.48 -3.19 14.55
N ASP A 51 -5.46 -2.92 15.42
CA ASP A 51 -6.53 -3.87 15.68
C ASP A 51 -7.35 -4.11 14.41
N PHE A 52 -7.66 -5.37 14.14
CA PHE A 52 -8.29 -5.82 12.91
C PHE A 52 -9.56 -6.64 13.20
N THR A 53 -10.65 -6.25 12.56
CA THR A 53 -12.00 -6.78 12.82
C THR A 53 -12.66 -7.24 11.53
N GLY A 54 -12.11 -8.29 10.92
CA GLY A 54 -12.72 -8.93 9.75
C GLY A 54 -12.14 -8.44 8.43
N THR A 55 -12.43 -7.20 8.07
CA THR A 55 -12.11 -6.68 6.73
C THR A 55 -11.72 -5.20 6.80
N ILE A 56 -10.70 -4.80 6.04
CA ILE A 56 -10.23 -3.41 5.98
C ILE A 56 -9.71 -3.10 4.58
N ALA A 57 -10.09 -1.94 4.04
CA ALA A 57 -9.54 -1.47 2.78
C ALA A 57 -8.18 -0.79 2.99
N VAL A 58 -7.28 -1.03 2.04
CA VAL A 58 -5.99 -0.38 1.92
C VAL A 58 -5.88 0.21 0.53
N SER A 59 -5.56 1.49 0.44
CA SER A 59 -5.42 2.21 -0.82
C SER A 59 -3.99 2.72 -0.98
N LEU A 60 -3.47 2.65 -2.20
CA LEU A 60 -2.21 3.26 -2.57
C LEU A 60 -2.49 4.35 -3.62
N GLY A 61 -1.93 5.53 -3.43
CA GLY A 61 -2.09 6.63 -4.39
C GLY A 61 -1.02 7.67 -4.26
N GLU A 62 -0.99 8.61 -5.20
CA GLU A 62 0.06 9.62 -5.28
C GLU A 62 -0.18 10.82 -4.33
N THR A 63 0.92 11.41 -3.87
CA THR A 63 0.92 12.60 -3.05
C THR A 63 0.72 13.81 -3.95
N GLY A 64 -0.40 14.51 -3.83
CA GLY A 64 -0.61 15.79 -4.51
C GLY A 64 -1.69 15.83 -5.59
N THR A 65 -2.41 14.74 -5.85
CA THR A 65 -3.64 14.76 -6.68
C THR A 65 -4.88 15.01 -5.79
N PRO A 66 -5.45 16.24 -5.77
CA PRO A 66 -6.70 16.49 -5.09
C PRO A 66 -7.83 15.95 -5.98
N GLY A 67 -8.54 14.92 -5.53
CA GLY A 67 -9.72 14.42 -6.23
C GLY A 67 -9.63 13.03 -6.87
N GLY A 68 -8.83 12.12 -6.31
CA GLY A 68 -9.06 10.67 -6.48
C GLY A 68 -8.83 10.08 -7.87
N GLY A 69 -8.15 10.81 -8.77
CA GLY A 69 -7.84 10.33 -10.12
C GLY A 69 -6.51 9.57 -10.29
N GLY A 70 -5.58 9.67 -9.33
CA GLY A 70 -4.24 9.06 -9.38
C GLY A 70 -4.03 7.95 -8.34
N GLY A 71 -5.06 7.15 -8.07
CA GLY A 71 -4.97 6.02 -7.15
C GLY A 71 -4.50 4.77 -7.89
N LEU A 72 -3.43 4.13 -7.38
CA LEU A 72 -2.97 2.80 -7.85
C LEU A 72 -3.95 1.67 -7.52
N GLY A 73 -5.00 2.00 -6.77
CA GLY A 73 -6.15 1.15 -6.49
C GLY A 73 -6.44 1.00 -4.99
N GLU A 74 -7.63 0.51 -4.70
CA GLU A 74 -8.04 0.03 -3.39
C GLU A 74 -8.01 -1.51 -3.38
N GLN A 75 -7.55 -2.09 -2.29
CA GLN A 75 -7.46 -3.53 -2.08
C GLN A 75 -8.01 -3.88 -0.69
N TRP A 76 -8.63 -5.04 -0.56
CA TRP A 76 -9.24 -5.50 0.67
C TRP A 76 -8.39 -6.57 1.34
N ILE A 77 -8.14 -6.41 2.64
CA ILE A 77 -7.55 -7.44 3.49
C ILE A 77 -8.67 -8.08 4.30
N THR A 78 -8.65 -9.41 4.41
CA THR A 78 -9.57 -10.21 5.22
C THR A 78 -8.84 -10.84 6.42
N ASP A 79 -9.59 -11.21 7.45
CA ASP A 79 -9.14 -11.81 8.73
C ASP A 79 -8.51 -13.19 8.64
N THR A 80 -8.26 -13.67 7.42
CA THR A 80 -7.64 -14.96 7.23
C THR A 80 -6.17 -14.86 7.67
N PRO A 81 -5.73 -15.61 8.70
CA PRO A 81 -4.38 -15.45 9.24
C PRO A 81 -3.28 -15.75 8.22
N GLY A 82 -2.08 -15.22 8.49
CA GLY A 82 -0.86 -15.46 7.73
C GLY A 82 -0.36 -14.26 6.93
N GLU A 83 0.86 -14.43 6.41
CA GLU A 83 1.53 -13.44 5.56
C GLU A 83 1.04 -13.51 4.12
N ARG A 84 0.72 -12.36 3.52
CA ARG A 84 0.27 -12.24 2.13
C ARG A 84 0.75 -10.91 1.53
N SER A 85 0.54 -10.75 0.23
CA SER A 85 0.80 -9.48 -0.44
C SER A 85 -0.43 -8.97 -1.19
N LEU A 86 -0.66 -7.66 -1.10
CA LEU A 86 -1.57 -6.94 -1.98
C LEU A 86 -0.83 -6.43 -3.20
N ARG A 87 -1.55 -6.31 -4.32
CA ARG A 87 -1.01 -5.82 -5.58
C ARG A 87 -1.77 -4.57 -6.02
N PHE A 88 -1.03 -3.50 -6.28
CA PHE A 88 -1.56 -2.25 -6.82
C PHE A 88 -0.94 -1.99 -8.20
N ARG A 89 -1.74 -1.50 -9.14
CA ARG A 89 -1.33 -1.28 -10.54
C ARG A 89 -2.06 -0.07 -11.11
N ALA A 90 -1.30 0.91 -11.59
CA ALA A 90 -1.79 1.94 -12.51
C ALA A 90 -0.63 2.39 -13.40
N ASP A 91 -0.98 2.86 -14.61
CA ASP A 91 -0.10 3.62 -15.50
C ASP A 91 1.28 3.00 -15.82
N GLY A 92 1.37 1.66 -15.72
CA GLY A 92 2.59 0.89 -16.00
C GLY A 92 3.45 0.59 -14.77
N ALA A 93 3.09 1.16 -13.61
CA ALA A 93 3.69 0.84 -12.34
C ALA A 93 2.99 -0.35 -11.64
N GLU A 94 3.77 -1.16 -10.93
CA GLU A 94 3.28 -2.25 -10.08
C GLU A 94 3.89 -2.14 -8.69
N TYR A 95 3.04 -2.21 -7.68
CA TYR A 95 3.44 -2.17 -6.28
C TYR A 95 2.91 -3.38 -5.53
N ARG A 96 3.72 -3.88 -4.60
CA ARG A 96 3.34 -4.97 -3.70
C ARG A 96 3.49 -4.58 -2.25
N LEU A 97 2.40 -4.66 -1.50
CA LEU A 97 2.39 -4.44 -0.06
C LEU A 97 2.37 -5.78 0.67
N LEU A 98 3.42 -6.08 1.42
CA LEU A 98 3.49 -7.22 2.33
C LEU A 98 2.72 -6.90 3.61
N TYR A 99 1.84 -7.81 4.01
CA TYR A 99 1.07 -7.71 5.24
C TYR A 99 0.94 -9.08 5.93
N ALA A 100 0.65 -9.05 7.23
CA ALA A 100 0.34 -10.24 8.02
C ALA A 100 -0.90 -10.01 8.88
N VAL A 101 -1.71 -11.07 9.04
CA VAL A 101 -2.83 -11.10 10.00
C VAL A 101 -2.53 -12.17 11.06
N GLU A 102 -2.57 -11.78 12.34
CA GLU A 102 -2.35 -12.65 13.51
C GLU A 102 -3.54 -12.67 14.46
#